data_AF-A0A850DFM1-F1
#
_entry.id   AF-A0A850DFM1-F1
#
_cell.length_a   1.000
_cell.length_b   1.000
_cell.length_c   1.000
_cell.angle_alpha   90.00
_cell.angle_beta   90.00
_cell.angle_gamma   90.00
#
_symmetry.space_group_name_H-M   'P 1'
#
loop_
_entity.id
_entity.type
_entity.pdbx_description
1 polymer ?
#
loop_
_entity_poly.entity_id
_entity_poly.type
_entity_poly.pdbx_seq_one_letter_code
_entity_poly.pdbx_strand_id
1 'polypeptide(L)'
;MAEPPPLPPDQVEALRRDLPPTVIGGTGQKTHGRWVAPDGSTQREVSGRDEWTPKVNAALAAEGCPRLPVITEADVELKLAARMREQGAADPAMRQLTLVLNYAPCEGPFGCDSLLPAVLPEGYTLAVHGPDGYYKKFTGGKPPWRR
;
A
#
# COMPACT_ATOMS: atom_id res chain seq x y z
N MET A 1 -0.34 -16.85 15.88
CA MET A 1 -0.48 -15.42 16.20
C MET A 1 -1.81 -14.97 15.62
N ALA A 2 -2.68 -14.36 16.42
CA ALA A 2 -3.99 -13.93 15.96
C ALA A 2 -3.84 -12.71 15.04
N GLU A 3 -4.57 -12.70 13.93
CA GLU A 3 -4.70 -11.54 13.03
C GLU A 3 -5.35 -10.39 13.85
N PRO A 4 -4.72 -9.20 14.02
CA PRO A 4 -5.46 -8.03 14.48
C PRO A 4 -6.72 -7.85 13.63
N PRO A 5 -7.88 -7.59 14.25
CA PRO A 5 -9.11 -7.47 13.51
C PRO A 5 -9.00 -6.34 12.48
N PRO A 6 -9.53 -6.54 11.25
CA PRO A 6 -9.60 -5.47 10.27
C PRO A 6 -10.30 -4.24 10.88
N LEU A 7 -9.94 -3.04 10.40
CA LEU A 7 -10.57 -1.81 10.88
C LEU A 7 -12.11 -1.94 10.79
N PRO A 8 -12.86 -1.54 11.84
CA PRO A 8 -14.31 -1.53 11.79
C PRO A 8 -14.84 -0.71 10.60
N PRO A 9 -15.97 -1.10 9.98
CA PRO A 9 -16.53 -0.38 8.83
C PRO A 9 -16.72 1.13 9.08
N ASP A 10 -17.20 1.51 10.27
CA ASP A 10 -17.39 2.92 10.63
C ASP A 10 -16.09 3.72 10.63
N GLN A 11 -14.97 3.08 10.99
CA GLN A 11 -13.66 3.69 10.97
C GLN A 11 -13.14 3.85 9.54
N VAL A 12 -13.35 2.84 8.68
CA VAL A 12 -13.04 2.94 7.24
C VAL A 12 -13.80 4.10 6.60
N GLU A 13 -15.09 4.26 6.92
CA GLU A 13 -15.91 5.35 6.41
C GLU A 13 -15.54 6.72 7.01
N ALA A 14 -15.06 6.76 8.26
CA ALA A 14 -14.47 7.97 8.82
C ALA A 14 -13.20 8.40 8.05
N LEU A 15 -12.29 7.46 7.78
CA LEU A 15 -11.09 7.73 6.98
C LEU A 15 -11.44 8.14 5.55
N ARG A 16 -12.45 7.50 4.94
CA ARG A 16 -12.92 7.82 3.59
C ARG A 16 -13.45 9.25 3.48
N ARG A 17 -14.19 9.72 4.49
CA ARG A 17 -14.72 11.11 4.54
C ARG A 17 -13.63 12.18 4.65
N ASP A 18 -12.45 11.83 5.16
CA ASP A 18 -11.30 12.74 5.27
C ASP A 18 -10.44 12.80 3.98
N LEU A 19 -10.74 11.95 3.00
CA LEU A 19 -10.02 11.97 1.72
C LEU A 19 -10.54 13.08 0.80
N PRO A 20 -9.66 13.68 -0.02
CA PRO A 20 -10.08 14.49 -1.16
C PRO A 20 -10.95 13.68 -2.14
N PRO A 21 -11.64 14.35 -3.08
CA PRO A 21 -12.42 13.67 -4.11
C PRO A 21 -11.63 12.59 -4.86
N THR A 22 -12.36 11.62 -5.42
CA THR A 22 -11.79 10.54 -6.22
C THR A 22 -10.92 11.09 -7.35
N VAL A 23 -9.74 10.52 -7.53
CA VAL A 23 -8.81 10.90 -8.59
C VAL A 23 -9.35 10.49 -9.96
N ILE A 24 -9.25 11.40 -10.92
CA ILE A 24 -9.45 11.10 -12.34
C ILE A 24 -8.10 10.78 -12.96
N GLY A 25 -7.91 9.53 -13.41
CA GLY A 25 -6.66 9.07 -14.01
C GLY A 25 -6.20 9.94 -15.19
N GLY A 26 -4.88 10.13 -15.32
CA GLY A 26 -4.28 10.90 -16.43
C GLY A 26 -4.34 12.43 -16.29
N THR A 27 -4.92 12.97 -15.21
CA THR A 27 -5.05 14.42 -14.99
C THR A 27 -3.92 15.06 -14.19
N GLY A 28 -3.00 14.26 -13.64
CA GLY A 28 -1.94 14.73 -12.74
C GLY A 28 -2.38 14.95 -11.29
N GLN A 29 -3.67 14.72 -10.98
CA GLN A 29 -4.16 14.67 -9.61
C GLN A 29 -3.40 13.64 -8.77
N LYS A 30 -3.22 13.94 -7.47
CA LYS A 30 -2.53 13.06 -6.55
C LYS A 30 -3.50 12.10 -5.88
N THR A 31 -3.05 10.87 -5.70
CA THR A 31 -3.70 9.88 -4.85
C THR A 31 -3.38 10.21 -3.41
N HIS A 32 -4.38 10.19 -2.55
CA HIS A 32 -4.28 10.38 -1.12
C HIS A 32 -4.73 9.10 -0.41
N GLY A 33 -3.96 8.73 0.60
CA GLY A 33 -4.26 7.62 1.49
C GLY A 33 -4.45 8.05 2.94
N ARG A 34 -5.23 7.25 3.66
CA ARG A 34 -5.34 7.26 5.12
C ARG A 34 -5.19 5.86 5.66
N TRP A 35 -4.46 5.72 6.76
CA TRP A 35 -4.28 4.46 7.47
C TRP A 35 -4.10 4.73 8.96
N VAL A 36 -4.32 3.72 9.78
CA VAL A 36 -4.19 3.83 11.24
C VAL A 36 -2.87 3.21 11.65
N ALA A 37 -2.01 3.97 12.31
CA ALA A 37 -0.76 3.48 12.85
C ALA A 37 -0.97 2.65 14.12
N PRO A 38 0.04 1.85 14.53
CA PRO A 38 -0.04 1.05 15.74
C PRO A 38 -0.38 1.82 17.02
N ASP A 39 -0.02 3.11 17.08
CA ASP A 39 -0.35 4.02 18.19
C ASP A 39 -1.81 4.53 18.15
N GLY A 40 -2.61 4.08 17.19
CA GLY A 40 -3.99 4.51 16.97
C GLY A 40 -4.14 5.83 16.22
N SER A 41 -3.03 6.51 15.89
CA SER A 41 -3.08 7.76 15.13
C SER A 41 -3.42 7.52 13.67
N THR A 42 -4.21 8.43 13.08
CA THR A 42 -4.46 8.42 11.64
C THR A 42 -3.28 9.07 10.92
N GLN A 43 -2.69 8.34 9.98
CA GLN A 43 -1.59 8.76 9.16
C GLN A 43 -2.07 9.10 7.75
N ARG A 44 -1.36 10.05 7.12
CA ARG A 44 -1.60 10.47 5.73
C ARG A 44 -0.49 9.96 4.83
N GLU A 45 -0.86 9.58 3.62
CA GLU A 45 0.08 9.22 2.56
C GLU A 45 -0.38 9.89 1.26
N VAL A 46 0.55 10.34 0.42
CA VAL A 46 0.22 11.06 -0.83
C VAL A 46 1.12 10.57 -1.95
N SER A 47 0.59 10.29 -3.14
CA SER A 47 1.41 9.84 -4.26
C SER A 47 2.40 10.92 -4.72
N GLY A 48 3.59 10.49 -5.10
CA GLY A 48 4.73 11.37 -5.33
C GLY A 48 5.99 10.87 -4.63
N ARG A 49 7.13 11.43 -5.04
CA ARG A 49 8.44 10.98 -4.58
C ARG A 49 8.75 11.49 -3.18
N ASP A 50 9.29 10.61 -2.34
CA ASP A 50 9.72 10.85 -0.97
C ASP A 50 10.77 9.82 -0.53
N GLU A 51 11.02 9.72 0.77
CA GLU A 51 11.97 8.78 1.38
C GLU A 51 11.63 7.29 1.18
N TRP A 52 10.36 6.94 0.95
CA TRP A 52 9.91 5.55 0.76
C TRP A 52 10.06 5.10 -0.68
N THR A 53 10.00 6.03 -1.62
CA THR A 53 10.13 5.77 -3.06
C THR A 53 11.37 4.94 -3.44
N PRO A 54 12.61 5.31 -3.06
CA PRO A 54 13.78 4.49 -3.38
C PRO A 54 13.73 3.10 -2.73
N LYS A 55 13.07 2.96 -1.58
CA LYS A 55 12.93 1.68 -0.87
C LYS A 55 11.99 0.71 -1.58
N VAL A 56 11.01 1.21 -2.34
CA VAL A 56 10.17 0.38 -3.21
C VAL A 56 11.03 -0.37 -4.23
N ASN A 57 11.87 0.34 -4.99
CA ASN A 57 12.73 -0.31 -5.98
C ASN A 57 13.80 -1.19 -5.34
N ALA A 58 14.34 -0.81 -4.18
CA ALA A 58 15.27 -1.68 -3.45
C ALA A 58 14.59 -3.00 -3.05
N ALA A 59 13.33 -2.95 -2.61
CA ALA A 59 12.56 -4.15 -2.28
C ALA A 59 12.29 -5.02 -3.52
N LEU A 60 11.85 -4.41 -4.61
CA LEU A 60 11.60 -5.11 -5.87
C LEU A 60 12.89 -5.71 -6.47
N ALA A 61 14.02 -5.00 -6.35
CA ALA A 61 15.33 -5.50 -6.78
C ALA A 61 15.75 -6.74 -6.01
N ALA A 62 15.57 -6.75 -4.68
CA ALA A 62 15.87 -7.91 -3.84
C ALA A 62 15.04 -9.15 -4.22
N GLU A 63 13.82 -8.93 -4.73
CA GLU A 63 12.95 -10.02 -5.22
C GLU A 63 13.28 -10.46 -6.66
N GLY A 64 14.18 -9.77 -7.35
CA GLY A 64 14.58 -10.07 -8.74
C GLY A 64 13.62 -9.49 -9.78
N CYS A 65 13.00 -8.34 -9.50
CA CYS A 65 12.09 -7.69 -10.45
C CYS A 65 12.78 -7.41 -11.80
N PRO A 66 12.19 -7.85 -12.93
CA PRO A 66 12.84 -7.76 -14.24
C PRO A 66 12.89 -6.35 -14.83
N ARG A 67 12.19 -5.39 -14.24
CA ARG A 67 12.12 -4.01 -14.72
C ARG A 67 12.16 -3.03 -13.56
N LEU A 68 13.21 -2.22 -13.53
CA LEU A 68 13.42 -1.16 -12.55
C LEU A 68 14.00 0.10 -13.22
N PRO A 69 13.72 1.31 -12.72
CA PRO A 69 12.70 1.58 -11.71
C PRO A 69 11.29 1.35 -12.25
N VAL A 70 10.35 0.97 -11.38
CA VAL A 70 8.93 0.89 -11.76
C VAL A 70 8.31 2.28 -11.74
N ILE A 71 7.39 2.55 -12.66
CA ILE A 71 6.71 3.87 -12.75
C ILE A 71 5.86 4.14 -11.49
N THR A 72 5.33 3.06 -10.89
CA THR A 72 4.47 3.07 -9.70
C THR A 72 5.24 3.22 -8.38
N GLU A 73 6.58 3.41 -8.42
CA GLU A 73 7.44 3.52 -7.22
C GLU A 73 6.98 4.58 -6.20
N ALA A 74 6.26 5.58 -6.68
CA ALA A 74 5.80 6.74 -5.93
C ALA A 74 4.29 6.65 -5.58
N ASP A 75 3.64 5.53 -5.89
CA ASP A 75 2.23 5.32 -5.56
C ASP A 75 2.07 5.04 -4.05
N VAL A 76 0.94 5.45 -3.50
CA VAL A 76 0.67 5.43 -2.05
C VAL A 76 0.84 4.02 -1.48
N GLU A 77 0.33 3.02 -2.20
CA GLU A 77 0.27 1.63 -1.80
C GLU A 77 1.67 1.02 -1.68
N LEU A 78 2.52 1.24 -2.69
CA LEU A 78 3.88 0.69 -2.69
C LEU A 78 4.77 1.38 -1.68
N LYS A 79 4.62 2.71 -1.50
CA LYS A 79 5.33 3.44 -0.45
C LYS A 79 4.94 2.97 0.94
N LEU A 80 3.65 2.76 1.20
CA LEU A 80 3.20 2.20 2.48
C LEU A 80 3.73 0.77 2.68
N ALA A 81 3.73 -0.08 1.65
CA ALA A 81 4.30 -1.42 1.74
C ALA A 81 5.81 -1.40 2.04
N ALA A 82 6.57 -0.47 1.45
CA ALA A 82 7.97 -0.27 1.78
C ALA A 82 8.16 0.21 3.23
N ARG A 83 7.31 1.12 3.71
CA ARG A 83 7.29 1.53 5.11
C ARG A 83 6.99 0.39 6.06
N MET A 84 5.99 -0.45 5.74
CA MET A 84 5.66 -1.65 6.49
C MET A 84 6.86 -2.59 6.56
N ARG A 85 7.52 -2.90 5.42
CA ARG A 85 8.71 -3.75 5.36
C ARG A 85 9.80 -3.28 6.33
N GLU A 86 10.09 -1.99 6.33
CA GLU A 86 11.17 -1.41 7.14
C GLU A 86 10.83 -1.36 8.63
N GLN A 87 9.61 -0.95 8.97
CA GLN A 87 9.20 -0.73 10.37
C GLN A 87 8.71 -2.03 11.03
N GLY A 88 8.18 -2.98 10.26
CA GLY A 88 7.60 -4.23 10.76
C GLY A 88 8.60 -5.21 11.36
N ALA A 89 9.89 -5.04 11.09
CA ALA A 89 10.95 -5.78 11.78
C ALA A 89 11.00 -5.43 13.28
N ALA A 90 10.79 -4.16 13.63
CA ALA A 90 10.81 -3.65 15.00
C ALA A 90 9.43 -3.63 15.65
N ASP A 91 8.37 -3.37 14.87
CA ASP A 91 6.99 -3.29 15.36
C ASP A 91 6.08 -4.29 14.64
N PRO A 92 5.73 -5.43 15.26
CA PRO A 92 4.82 -6.41 14.67
C PRO A 92 3.45 -5.86 14.25
N ALA A 93 2.98 -4.76 14.83
CA ALA A 93 1.71 -4.14 14.45
C ALA A 93 1.77 -3.48 13.06
N MET A 94 2.96 -3.10 12.58
CA MET A 94 3.16 -2.59 11.22
C MET A 94 3.04 -3.68 10.14
N ARG A 95 2.98 -4.96 10.52
CA ARG A 95 2.89 -6.08 9.56
C ARG A 95 1.51 -6.22 8.95
N GLN A 96 0.49 -5.62 9.57
CA GLN A 96 -0.90 -5.72 9.14
C GLN A 96 -1.56 -4.35 9.21
N LEU A 97 -1.80 -3.74 8.05
CA LEU A 97 -2.40 -2.42 7.97
C LEU A 97 -3.62 -2.41 7.06
N THR A 98 -4.49 -1.44 7.29
CA THR A 98 -5.60 -1.09 6.39
C THR A 98 -5.35 0.31 5.84
N LEU A 99 -5.44 0.45 4.52
CA LEU A 99 -5.25 1.68 3.77
C LEU A 99 -6.55 2.04 3.04
N VAL A 100 -6.99 3.28 3.19
CA VAL A 100 -8.15 3.83 2.47
C VAL A 100 -7.64 4.88 1.49
N LEU A 101 -8.05 4.77 0.21
CA LEU A 101 -7.57 5.57 -0.92
C LEU A 101 -8.71 6.29 -1.63
N ASN A 102 -8.38 7.43 -2.25
CA ASN A 102 -9.25 8.11 -3.21
C ASN A 102 -8.96 7.71 -4.67
N TYR A 103 -8.16 6.67 -4.91
CA TYR A 103 -7.94 6.09 -6.22
C TYR A 103 -7.71 4.59 -6.08
N ALA A 104 -8.21 3.80 -7.03
CA ALA A 104 -7.99 2.35 -7.01
C ALA A 104 -6.55 2.02 -7.44
N PRO A 105 -5.92 0.99 -6.83
CA PRO A 105 -4.64 0.49 -7.29
C PRO A 105 -4.65 0.15 -8.78
N CYS A 106 -3.62 0.59 -9.50
CA CYS A 106 -3.51 0.31 -10.93
C CYS A 106 -3.24 -1.18 -11.19
N GLU A 107 -3.87 -1.70 -12.25
CA GLU A 107 -3.70 -3.08 -12.71
C GLU A 107 -2.49 -3.23 -13.64
N GLY A 108 -2.15 -4.48 -13.97
CA GLY A 108 -1.10 -4.84 -14.90
C GLY A 108 0.19 -5.33 -14.22
N PRO A 109 1.16 -5.85 -15.01
CA PRO A 109 2.32 -6.59 -14.49
C PRO A 109 3.27 -5.76 -13.62
N PHE A 110 3.23 -4.44 -13.76
CA PHE A 110 3.98 -3.49 -12.94
C PHE A 110 3.07 -2.48 -12.22
N GLY A 111 1.76 -2.79 -12.17
CA GLY A 111 0.79 -2.06 -11.38
C GLY A 111 0.87 -2.43 -9.89
N CYS A 112 0.39 -1.54 -9.03
CA CYS A 112 0.36 -1.75 -7.57
C CYS A 112 -0.31 -3.08 -7.20
N ASP A 113 -1.35 -3.47 -7.94
CA ASP A 113 -2.06 -4.74 -7.72
C ASP A 113 -1.16 -5.98 -7.81
N SER A 114 -0.19 -5.96 -8.74
CA SER A 114 0.76 -7.06 -8.94
C SER A 114 2.02 -6.92 -8.08
N LEU A 115 2.44 -5.69 -7.77
CA LEU A 115 3.71 -5.43 -7.10
C LEU A 115 3.62 -5.45 -5.57
N LEU A 116 2.45 -5.17 -4.99
CA LEU A 116 2.26 -5.17 -3.53
C LEU A 116 2.71 -6.48 -2.86
N PRO A 117 2.36 -7.68 -3.36
CA PRO A 117 2.83 -8.94 -2.80
C PRO A 117 4.35 -9.17 -2.89
N ALA A 118 5.05 -8.48 -3.78
CA ALA A 118 6.51 -8.54 -3.91
C ALA A 118 7.22 -7.58 -2.93
N VAL A 119 6.64 -6.39 -2.70
CA VAL A 119 7.23 -5.40 -1.77
C VAL A 119 7.01 -5.83 -0.31
N LEU A 120 5.82 -6.34 0.00
CA LEU A 120 5.48 -6.85 1.32
C LEU A 120 6.27 -8.14 1.62
N PRO A 121 6.95 -8.24 2.79
CA PRO A 121 7.56 -9.48 3.23
C PRO A 121 6.54 -10.59 3.52
N GLU A 122 6.98 -11.85 3.53
CA GLU A 122 6.14 -12.96 3.94
C GLU A 122 5.56 -12.73 5.35
N GLY A 123 4.26 -13.05 5.53
CA GLY A 123 3.53 -12.82 6.78
C GLY A 123 2.99 -11.40 6.96
N TYR A 124 3.25 -10.49 6.00
CA TYR A 124 2.69 -9.14 6.01
C TYR A 124 1.41 -9.07 5.18
N THR A 125 0.51 -8.17 5.57
CA THR A 125 -0.79 -7.99 4.94
C THR A 125 -1.15 -6.51 4.85
N LEU A 126 -1.56 -6.07 3.66
CA LEU A 126 -2.16 -4.76 3.45
C LEU A 126 -3.58 -4.93 2.90
N ALA A 127 -4.58 -4.49 3.65
CA ALA A 127 -5.95 -4.35 3.14
C ALA A 127 -6.12 -2.95 2.54
N VAL A 128 -6.64 -2.88 1.31
CA VAL A 128 -6.84 -1.61 0.59
C VAL A 128 -8.31 -1.42 0.29
N HIS A 129 -8.86 -0.30 0.75
CA HIS A 129 -10.17 0.21 0.36
C HIS A 129 -9.99 1.37 -0.62
N GLY A 130 -10.64 1.32 -1.77
CA GLY A 130 -10.61 2.38 -2.78
C GLY A 130 -11.99 2.99 -3.03
N PRO A 131 -12.12 3.87 -4.03
CA PRO A 131 -13.42 4.36 -4.51
C PRO A 131 -14.28 3.23 -5.09
N ASP A 132 -15.58 3.51 -5.29
CA ASP A 132 -16.54 2.63 -5.99
C ASP A 132 -16.64 1.20 -5.43
N GLY A 133 -16.42 1.04 -4.12
CA GLY A 133 -16.50 -0.25 -3.44
C GLY A 133 -15.27 -1.14 -3.62
N TYR A 134 -14.17 -0.62 -4.19
CA TYR A 134 -12.92 -1.37 -4.29
C TYR A 134 -12.45 -1.84 -2.90
N TYR A 135 -12.20 -3.13 -2.79
CA TYR A 135 -11.57 -3.75 -1.64
C TYR A 135 -10.69 -4.91 -2.06
N LYS A 136 -9.44 -4.95 -1.60
CA LYS A 136 -8.55 -6.09 -1.81
C LYS A 136 -7.56 -6.25 -0.66
N LYS A 137 -7.30 -7.50 -0.28
CA LYS A 137 -6.27 -7.88 0.71
C LYS A 137 -5.04 -8.42 -0.03
N PHE A 138 -3.90 -7.78 0.18
CA PHE A 138 -2.60 -8.20 -0.36
C PHE A 138 -1.80 -8.89 0.72
N THR A 139 -1.22 -10.05 0.39
CA THR A 139 -0.34 -10.82 1.28
C THR A 139 1.06 -10.89 0.69
N GLY A 140 2.07 -10.65 1.50
CA GLY A 140 3.47 -10.58 1.05
C GLY A 140 4.12 -11.93 0.79
N GLY A 141 5.31 -11.89 0.18
CA GLY A 141 6.11 -13.06 -0.17
C GLY A 141 5.70 -13.75 -1.47
N LYS A 142 4.94 -13.09 -2.36
CA LYS A 142 4.43 -13.67 -3.60
C LYS A 142 4.76 -12.80 -4.83
N PRO A 143 6.05 -12.64 -5.20
CA PRO A 143 6.41 -11.86 -6.37
C PRO A 143 5.85 -12.51 -7.66
N PRO A 144 5.21 -11.75 -8.55
CA PRO A 144 4.45 -12.31 -9.69
C PRO A 144 5.32 -12.99 -10.76
N TRP A 145 6.64 -12.79 -10.71
CA TRP A 145 7.61 -13.42 -11.62
C TRP A 145 8.28 -14.68 -11.06
N ARG A 146 8.10 -15.01 -9.77
CA ARG A 146 8.55 -16.31 -9.24
C ARG A 146 7.41 -17.31 -9.40
N ARG A 147 7.60 -18.25 -10.35
CA ARG A 147 6.72 -19.40 -10.56
C ARG A 147 6.99 -20.50 -9.55
#